data_AF-A0A820K4J4-F1
#
_entry.id   AF-A0A820K4J4-F1
#
_cell.length_a   1.000
_cell.length_b   1.000
_cell.length_c   1.000
_cell.angle_alpha   90.00
_cell.angle_beta   90.00
_cell.angle_gamma   90.00
#
_symmetry.space_group_name_H-M   'P 1'
#
loop_
_entity.id
_entity.type
_entity.pdbx_description
1 polymer ?
#
loop_
_entity_poly.entity_id
_entity_poly.type
_entity_poly.pdbx_seq_one_letter_code
_entity_poly.pdbx_strand_id
1 'polypeptide(L)'
;VMFWGLRECRPINFQSIQQAEVSIDCAGARMTKVIKDVQKYPNFESTSTNSDTYKIIVSLPKDNNFWPHLSICCVQHRLFGMKEPIGNLVVTDLQKYITNNRNRNDKSTRQLALDADA
;
A
#
# COMPACT_ATOMS: atom_id res chain seq x y z
N VAL A 1 -5.72 -10.10 -2.15
CA VAL A 1 -4.28 -9.91 -2.44
C VAL A 1 -3.67 -9.18 -1.26
N MET A 2 -2.56 -9.69 -0.73
CA MET A 2 -2.06 -9.36 0.60
C MET A 2 -0.67 -8.73 0.43
N PHE A 3 -0.41 -7.60 1.10
CA PHE A 3 0.76 -6.73 0.82
C PHE A 3 1.79 -6.81 1.97
N TRP A 4 2.73 -7.77 1.92
CA TRP A 4 3.57 -8.15 3.09
C TRP A 4 4.95 -7.54 3.11
N GLY A 5 5.42 -7.09 1.95
CA GLY A 5 6.78 -6.66 1.81
C GLY A 5 7.18 -6.39 0.38
N LEU A 6 8.46 -6.10 0.21
CA LEU A 6 9.11 -5.93 -1.07
C LEU A 6 9.99 -7.15 -1.35
N ARG A 7 10.04 -7.61 -2.59
CA ARG A 7 10.88 -8.72 -3.03
C ARG A 7 11.51 -8.38 -4.38
N GLU A 8 12.64 -9.00 -4.66
CA GLU A 8 13.32 -8.90 -5.95
C GLU A 8 13.59 -7.44 -6.38
N CYS A 9 13.84 -6.56 -5.41
CA CYS A 9 14.13 -5.16 -5.66
C CYS A 9 15.41 -5.04 -6.50
N ARG A 10 15.26 -4.52 -7.71
CA ARG A 10 16.38 -4.35 -8.64
C ARG A 10 17.27 -3.18 -8.21
N PRO A 11 18.60 -3.34 -8.18
CA PRO A 11 19.51 -2.23 -7.94
C PRO A 11 19.31 -1.12 -8.98
N ILE A 12 19.43 0.13 -8.53
CA ILE A 12 19.36 1.31 -9.39
C ILE A 12 20.71 2.00 -9.34
N ASN A 13 21.25 2.38 -10.49
CA ASN A 13 22.57 3.01 -10.60
C ASN A 13 23.67 2.20 -9.88
N PHE A 14 23.67 0.87 -10.03
CA PHE A 14 24.61 -0.06 -9.38
C PHE A 14 24.61 -0.05 -7.85
N GLN A 15 23.62 0.60 -7.22
CA GLN A 15 23.49 0.67 -5.77
C GLN A 15 22.36 -0.24 -5.29
N SER A 16 22.65 -1.05 -4.28
CA SER A 16 21.63 -1.88 -3.64
C SER A 16 20.62 -1.02 -2.89
N ILE A 17 19.37 -1.48 -2.89
CA ILE A 17 18.29 -0.85 -2.12
C ILE A 17 18.43 -1.31 -0.67
N GLN A 18 18.88 -0.41 0.19
CA GLN A 18 19.00 -0.64 1.63
C GLN A 18 17.66 -0.37 2.32
N GLN A 19 17.12 0.85 2.16
CA GLN A 19 15.87 1.29 2.73
C GLN A 19 14.89 1.67 1.62
N ALA A 20 13.63 1.27 1.76
CA ALA A 20 12.57 1.62 0.83
C ALA A 20 11.28 2.02 1.55
N GLU A 21 10.47 2.81 0.88
CA GLU A 21 9.16 3.27 1.30
C GLU A 21 8.15 2.88 0.23
N VAL A 22 7.05 2.24 0.65
CA VAL A 22 5.91 1.98 -0.22
C VAL A 22 4.75 2.84 0.22
N SER A 23 4.19 3.59 -0.72
CA SER A 23 2.99 4.40 -0.53
C SER A 23 1.85 3.85 -1.37
N ILE A 24 0.68 3.74 -0.76
CA ILE A 24 -0.56 3.36 -1.41
C ILE A 24 -1.49 4.56 -1.34
N ASP A 25 -2.02 5.00 -2.47
CA ASP A 25 -2.86 6.19 -2.61
C ASP A 25 -4.13 5.86 -3.39
N CYS A 26 -5.28 6.24 -2.86
CA CYS A 26 -6.56 6.12 -3.56
C CYS A 26 -7.52 7.17 -3.04
N ALA A 27 -8.22 7.85 -3.96
CA ALA A 27 -9.25 8.85 -3.62
C ALA A 27 -8.77 9.94 -2.63
N GLY A 28 -7.48 10.29 -2.63
CA GLY A 28 -6.88 11.25 -1.71
C GLY A 28 -6.54 10.70 -0.31
N ALA A 29 -6.85 9.44 -0.02
CA ALA A 29 -6.34 8.75 1.15
C ALA A 29 -5.00 8.07 0.83
N ARG A 30 -4.03 8.19 1.73
CA ARG A 30 -2.69 7.61 1.56
C ARG A 30 -2.26 6.81 2.78
N MET A 31 -1.67 5.65 2.54
CA MET A 31 -0.92 4.87 3.53
C MET A 31 0.53 4.76 3.10
N THR A 32 1.46 4.79 4.05
CA THR A 32 2.89 4.64 3.79
C THR A 32 3.52 3.65 4.77
N LYS A 33 4.41 2.80 4.26
CA LYS A 33 5.19 1.83 5.04
C LYS A 33 6.64 1.89 4.63
N VAL A 34 7.53 1.92 5.62
CA VAL A 34 8.98 1.98 5.41
C VAL A 34 9.58 0.64 5.81
N ILE A 35 10.41 0.08 4.94
CA ILE A 35 11.28 -1.07 5.21
C ILE A 35 12.69 -0.54 5.38
N LYS A 36 13.24 -0.66 6.60
CA LYS A 36 14.57 -0.12 6.96
C LYS A 36 15.72 -0.87 6.29
N ASP A 37 15.57 -2.19 6.13
CA ASP A 37 16.55 -3.06 5.49
C ASP A 37 15.82 -4.06 4.59
N VAL A 38 15.73 -3.74 3.29
CA VAL A 38 15.02 -4.55 2.29
C VAL A 38 15.73 -5.87 2.02
N GLN A 39 17.04 -5.97 2.28
CA GLN A 39 17.79 -7.21 2.05
C GLN A 39 17.61 -8.19 3.19
N LYS A 40 17.63 -7.70 4.43
CA LYS A 40 17.56 -8.53 5.64
C LYS A 40 16.14 -8.75 6.14
N TYR A 41 15.30 -7.73 6.06
CA TYR A 41 13.93 -7.73 6.56
C TYR A 41 12.97 -7.24 5.48
N PRO A 42 12.77 -8.03 4.40
CA PRO A 42 12.01 -7.60 3.23
C PRO A 42 10.51 -7.45 3.48
N ASN A 43 10.02 -7.70 4.71
CA ASN A 43 8.62 -7.58 5.10
C ASN A 43 8.36 -6.27 5.85
N PHE A 44 7.15 -5.74 5.72
CA PHE A 44 6.70 -4.64 6.58
C PHE A 44 6.63 -5.12 8.03
N GLU A 45 7.08 -4.28 8.96
CA GLU A 45 6.98 -4.60 10.40
C GLU A 45 5.49 -4.78 10.76
N SER A 46 5.13 -6.01 11.17
CA SER A 46 3.81 -6.32 11.70
C SER A 46 3.69 -5.64 13.07
N THR A 47 3.09 -4.46 13.14
CA THR A 47 2.72 -3.87 14.42
C THR A 47 1.67 -4.77 15.06
N SER A 48 2.08 -5.57 16.05
CA SER A 48 1.36 -6.72 16.61
C SER A 48 0.15 -6.34 17.48
N THR A 49 -0.71 -5.44 17.02
CA THR A 49 -1.85 -5.02 17.86
C THR A 49 -3.18 -4.87 17.14
N ASN A 50 -3.28 -4.63 15.83
CA ASN A 50 -4.60 -4.61 15.16
C ASN A 50 -4.51 -4.96 13.66
N SER A 51 -5.46 -5.78 13.19
CA SER A 51 -5.75 -6.16 11.79
C SER A 51 -5.96 -4.95 10.84
N ASP A 52 -6.00 -3.72 11.37
CA ASP A 52 -6.28 -2.49 10.62
C ASP A 52 -5.06 -1.87 9.92
N THR A 53 -3.89 -2.48 10.03
CA THR A 53 -2.60 -1.87 9.68
C THR A 53 -2.36 -1.70 8.16
N TYR A 54 -3.19 -2.31 7.31
CA TYR A 54 -3.09 -2.28 5.83
C TYR A 54 -4.36 -1.75 5.13
N LYS A 55 -5.25 -1.07 5.86
CA LYS A 55 -6.54 -0.58 5.33
C LYS A 55 -6.49 0.92 5.01
N ILE A 56 -6.96 1.30 3.82
CA ILE A 56 -7.26 2.70 3.50
C ILE A 56 -8.77 2.90 3.48
N ILE A 57 -9.25 3.82 4.30
CA ILE A 57 -10.68 4.13 4.37
C ILE A 57 -10.94 5.27 3.39
N VAL A 58 -11.76 5.00 2.39
CA VAL A 58 -12.14 5.96 1.35
C VAL A 58 -13.65 5.96 1.18
N SER A 59 -14.22 7.08 0.76
CA SER A 59 -15.60 7.13 0.27
C SER A 59 -15.60 6.92 -1.23
N LEU A 60 -16.12 5.78 -1.69
CA LEU A 60 -16.28 5.49 -3.11
C LEU A 60 -17.69 5.84 -3.58
N PRO A 61 -17.85 6.40 -4.79
CA PRO A 61 -19.16 6.58 -5.41
C PRO A 61 -19.97 5.27 -5.51
N LYS A 62 -21.30 5.37 -5.61
CA LYS A 62 -22.17 4.18 -5.79
C LYS A 62 -21.88 3.45 -7.09
N ASP A 63 -21.62 4.21 -8.14
CA ASP A 63 -21.36 3.73 -9.48
C ASP A 63 -19.88 3.41 -9.65
N ASN A 64 -19.58 2.15 -9.98
CA ASN A 64 -18.21 1.65 -10.05
C ASN A 64 -17.37 2.29 -11.16
N ASN A 65 -18.01 2.81 -12.22
CA ASN A 65 -17.32 3.47 -13.33
C ASN A 65 -16.62 4.77 -12.91
N PHE A 66 -17.02 5.38 -11.80
CA PHE A 66 -16.43 6.61 -11.26
C PHE A 66 -15.47 6.35 -10.11
N TRP A 67 -15.08 5.09 -9.90
CA TRP A 67 -14.10 4.80 -8.88
C TRP A 67 -12.71 5.29 -9.32
N PRO A 68 -11.98 5.98 -8.43
CA PRO A 68 -10.61 6.34 -8.71
C PRO A 68 -9.73 5.10 -8.78
N HIS A 69 -8.56 5.23 -9.41
CA HIS A 69 -7.55 4.18 -9.40
C HIS A 69 -6.78 4.17 -8.08
N LEU A 70 -6.25 3.00 -7.71
CA LEU A 70 -5.35 2.82 -6.58
C LEU A 70 -3.91 2.83 -7.11
N SER A 71 -3.11 3.76 -6.63
CA SER A 71 -1.70 3.90 -6.98
C SER A 71 -0.83 3.32 -5.87
N ILE A 72 0.09 2.43 -6.24
CA ILE A 72 1.12 1.88 -5.36
C ILE A 72 2.45 2.38 -5.90
N CYS A 73 3.17 3.16 -5.10
CA CYS A 73 4.47 3.70 -5.46
C CYS A 73 5.52 3.21 -4.46
N CYS A 74 6.67 2.83 -4.98
CA CYS A 74 7.81 2.40 -4.19
C CYS A 74 8.97 3.37 -4.43
N VAL A 75 9.61 3.80 -3.36
CA VAL A 75 10.67 4.81 -3.35
C VAL A 75 11.82 4.30 -2.51
N GLN A 76 13.03 4.34 -3.04
CA GLN A 76 14.24 4.06 -2.28
C GLN A 76 14.66 5.32 -1.49
N HIS A 77 15.04 5.11 -0.24
CA HIS A 77 15.72 6.14 0.55
C HIS A 77 17.23 6.05 0.32
N ARG A 78 17.83 7.21 0.06
CA ARG A 78 19.28 7.40 -0.09
C ARG A 78 19.80 8.29 1.04
N LEU A 79 21.12 8.43 1.10
CA LEU A 79 21.76 9.36 2.03
C LEU A 79 21.25 10.79 1.82
N PHE A 80 21.32 11.59 2.88
CA PHE A 80 20.94 13.01 2.88
C PHE A 80 19.46 13.28 2.51
N GLY A 81 18.55 12.35 2.84
CA GLY A 81 17.11 12.53 2.63
C GLY A 81 16.65 12.44 1.18
N MET A 82 17.55 12.04 0.26
CA MET A 82 17.20 11.82 -1.12
C MET A 82 16.25 10.63 -1.27
N LYS A 83 15.23 10.80 -2.11
CA LYS A 83 14.21 9.80 -2.41
C LYS A 83 14.18 9.56 -3.92
N GLU A 84 14.35 8.30 -4.33
CA GLU A 84 14.34 7.91 -5.75
C GLU A 84 13.21 6.91 -6.02
N PRO A 85 12.31 7.16 -6.99
CA PRO A 85 11.24 6.22 -7.32
C PRO A 85 11.83 4.94 -7.94
N ILE A 86 11.42 3.79 -7.41
CA ILE A 86 11.93 2.47 -7.84
C ILE A 86 10.87 1.57 -8.45
N GLY A 87 9.58 1.93 -8.32
CA GLY A 87 8.49 1.24 -8.98
C GLY A 87 7.16 1.92 -8.76
N ASN A 88 6.26 1.75 -9.72
CA ASN A 88 4.90 2.24 -9.69
C ASN A 88 3.95 1.19 -10.26
N LEU A 89 2.81 1.02 -9.62
CA LEU A 89 1.75 0.13 -10.06
C LEU A 89 0.42 0.83 -9.87
N VAL A 90 -0.39 0.88 -10.92
CA VAL A 90 -1.74 1.44 -10.89
C VAL A 90 -2.74 0.32 -11.05
N VAL A 91 -3.60 0.16 -10.05
CA VAL A 91 -4.74 -0.76 -10.07
C VAL A 91 -5.97 0.03 -10.48
N THR A 92 -6.46 -0.22 -11.70
CA THR A 92 -7.60 0.49 -12.28
C THR A 92 -8.95 -0.11 -11.88
N ASP A 93 -9.00 -1.42 -11.62
CA ASP A 93 -10.21 -2.12 -11.21
C ASP A 93 -10.15 -2.45 -9.71
N LEU A 94 -10.84 -1.64 -8.91
CA LEU A 94 -10.89 -1.81 -7.46
C LEU A 94 -11.91 -2.87 -7.00
N GLN A 95 -12.78 -3.37 -7.88
CA GLN A 95 -13.87 -4.29 -7.48
C GLN A 95 -13.35 -5.55 -6.79
N LYS A 96 -12.15 -6.00 -7.18
CA LYS A 96 -11.49 -7.20 -6.65
C LYS A 96 -10.80 -6.99 -5.29
N TYR A 97 -10.71 -5.73 -4.82
CA TYR A 97 -9.90 -5.34 -3.66
C TYR A 97 -10.71 -4.62 -2.57
N ILE A 98 -12.04 -4.61 -2.69
CA ILE A 98 -12.94 -4.04 -1.69
C ILE A 98 -13.40 -5.14 -0.75
N THR A 99 -13.09 -4.99 0.54
CA THR A 99 -13.76 -5.74 1.60
C THR A 99 -14.87 -4.89 2.20
N ASN A 100 -16.10 -5.40 2.17
CA ASN A 100 -17.18 -4.85 2.97
C ASN A 100 -16.98 -5.27 4.43
N ASN A 101 -16.42 -4.39 5.24
CA ASN A 101 -16.31 -4.62 6.68
C ASN A 101 -17.73 -4.67 7.28
N ARG A 102 -18.11 -5.82 7.85
CA ARG A 102 -19.50 -6.16 8.23
C ARG A 102 -19.96 -5.57 9.58
N ASN A 103 -19.30 -4.54 10.13
CA ASN A 103 -19.65 -3.99 11.44
C ASN A 103 -20.33 -2.60 11.38
N ARG A 104 -21.68 -2.67 11.43
CA ARG A 104 -22.69 -1.79 12.05
C ARG A 104 -22.47 -0.26 12.07
N ASN A 105 -23.14 0.42 11.12
CA ASN A 105 -24.10 1.55 11.31
C ASN A 105 -24.00 2.70 10.29
N ASP A 106 -23.00 2.76 9.40
CA ASP A 106 -22.98 3.73 8.29
C ASP A 106 -23.13 3.04 6.94
N LYS A 107 -24.29 3.24 6.28
CA LYS A 107 -24.65 2.59 5.00
C LYS A 107 -23.96 3.18 3.77
N SER A 108 -23.04 4.14 3.92
CA SER A 108 -22.47 4.93 2.82
C SER A 108 -20.94 4.86 2.67
N THR A 109 -20.21 4.25 3.60
CA THR A 109 -18.73 4.21 3.57
C THR A 109 -18.23 2.82 3.18
N ARG A 110 -17.67 2.67 1.97
CA ARG A 110 -17.06 1.41 1.49
C ARG A 110 -15.56 1.43 1.73
N GLN A 111 -15.06 0.54 2.57
CA GLN A 111 -13.64 0.49 2.94
C GLN A 111 -12.82 -0.30 1.90
N LEU A 112 -11.64 0.21 1.50
CA LEU A 112 -10.65 -0.58 0.76
C LEU A 112 -9.74 -1.24 1.78
N ALA A 113 -10.04 -2.50 2.09
CA ALA A 113 -9.16 -3.31 2.90
C ALA A 113 -8.30 -4.18 1.98
N LEU A 114 -6.99 -3.93 2.00
CA LEU A 114 -6.02 -4.91 1.51
C LEU A 114 -5.83 -5.92 2.65
N ASP A 115 -6.87 -6.71 2.89
CA ASP A 115 -6.95 -7.55 4.08
C ASP A 115 -5.89 -8.64 4.09
N ALA A 116 -5.55 -8.95 5.34
CA ALA A 116 -4.50 -9.82 5.78
C ALA A 116 -4.98 -11.17 6.27
N ASP A 117 -5.74 -11.87 5.42
CA ASP A 117 -6.24 -13.20 5.73
C ASP A 117 -5.58 -14.25 4.83
N ALA A 118 -4.95 -15.22 5.50
CA ALA A 118 -4.43 -16.47 4.96
C ALA A 118 -5.56 -17.45 4.61
#